data_AF-A0A4Y8ANM3-F1
#
_entry.id   AF-A0A4Y8ANM3-F1
#
_cell.length_a   1.000
_cell.length_b   1.000
_cell.length_c   1.000
_cell.angle_alpha   90.00
_cell.angle_beta   90.00
_cell.angle_gamma   90.00
#
_symmetry.space_group_name_H-M   'P 1'
#
loop_
_entity.id
_entity.type
_entity.pdbx_description
1 polymer ?
#
loop_
_entity_poly.entity_id
_entity_poly.type
_entity_poly.pdbx_seq_one_letter_code
_entity_poly.pdbx_strand_id
1 'polypeptide(L)'
;MRKSLKKIETRKKRNLEFFKYYTQNGCSLDDKYFTRGNSQLDLFSNVFLLDKDPKFSTSHDIKAAEVIAYDLVTKFYATELLILKQEDKNRKVKEVKPPILEDLQWTGTKTELTELLYGLNAAGAIRNGEAEMKKLVLVCKELFNLDLGNIYKTYS
;
A
#
# COMPACT_ATOMS: atom_id res chain seq x y z
N MET A 1 -14.11 -2.49 1.06
CA MET A 1 -13.38 -1.83 2.18
C MET A 1 -13.75 -0.35 2.36
N ARG A 2 -13.45 0.56 1.41
CA ARG A 2 -13.74 2.02 1.56
C ARG A 2 -15.21 2.37 1.83
N LYS A 3 -16.16 1.65 1.22
CA LYS A 3 -17.61 1.86 1.45
C LYS A 3 -18.03 1.51 2.89
N SER A 4 -17.50 0.42 3.44
CA SER A 4 -17.81 -0.04 4.80
C SER A 4 -17.25 0.93 5.85
N LEU A 5 -16.00 1.39 5.67
CA LEU A 5 -15.38 2.41 6.55
C LEU A 5 -16.16 3.73 6.53
N LYS A 6 -16.56 4.22 5.36
CA LYS A 6 -17.43 5.41 5.23
C LYS A 6 -18.77 5.24 5.94
N LYS A 7 -19.36 4.03 5.91
CA LYS A 7 -20.61 3.72 6.63
C LYS A 7 -20.41 3.79 8.15
N ILE A 8 -19.27 3.33 8.65
CA ILE A 8 -18.98 3.39 10.09
C ILE A 8 -18.63 4.82 10.52
N GLU A 9 -17.88 5.57 9.72
CA GLU A 9 -17.60 7.00 9.98
C GLU A 9 -18.87 7.85 10.00
N THR A 10 -19.82 7.61 9.10
CA THR A 10 -21.10 8.33 9.10
C THR A 10 -21.93 8.01 10.34
N ARG A 11 -21.90 6.76 10.84
CA ARG A 11 -22.51 6.40 12.14
C ARG A 11 -21.82 7.10 13.31
N LYS A 12 -20.49 7.11 13.34
CA LYS A 12 -19.71 7.85 14.33
C LYS A 12 -20.05 9.34 14.35
N LYS A 13 -20.15 9.97 13.17
CA LYS A 13 -20.52 11.39 13.05
C LYS A 13 -21.92 11.70 13.59
N ARG A 14 -22.87 10.76 13.45
CA ARG A 14 -24.23 10.91 13.97
C ARG A 14 -24.28 10.93 15.51
N ASN A 15 -23.40 10.19 16.17
CA ASN A 15 -23.33 10.09 17.63
C ASN A 15 -21.99 10.62 18.18
N LEU A 16 -21.49 11.72 17.62
CA LEU A 16 -20.14 12.21 17.90
C LEU A 16 -19.93 12.59 19.38
N GLU A 17 -20.96 13.14 20.02
CA GLU A 17 -20.91 13.53 21.43
C GLU A 17 -20.73 12.32 22.35
N PHE A 18 -21.53 11.28 22.15
CA PHE A 18 -21.39 10.03 22.89
C PHE A 18 -20.05 9.33 22.59
N PHE A 19 -19.62 9.36 21.32
CA PHE A 19 -18.32 8.80 20.94
C PHE A 19 -17.18 9.50 21.72
N LYS A 20 -17.18 10.84 21.76
CA LYS A 20 -16.20 11.62 22.53
C LYS A 20 -16.26 11.28 24.01
N TYR A 21 -17.46 11.32 24.60
CA TYR A 21 -17.72 10.98 25.98
C TYR A 21 -17.09 9.63 26.37
N TYR A 22 -17.39 8.59 25.58
CA TYR A 22 -16.92 7.24 25.83
C TYR A 22 -15.39 7.12 25.63
N THR A 23 -14.83 7.74 24.58
CA THR A 23 -13.37 7.70 24.36
C THR A 23 -12.56 8.47 25.39
N GLN A 24 -13.16 9.45 26.06
CA GLN A 24 -12.51 10.27 27.09
C GLN A 24 -12.70 9.71 28.50
N ASN A 25 -13.34 8.54 28.64
CA ASN A 25 -13.72 7.96 29.94
C ASN A 25 -14.48 8.98 30.82
N GLY A 26 -15.40 9.74 30.23
CA GLY A 26 -16.23 10.66 31.00
C GLY A 26 -17.16 9.89 31.94
N CYS A 27 -17.37 10.43 33.15
CA CYS A 27 -18.31 9.84 34.13
C CYS A 27 -19.54 10.74 34.41
N SER A 28 -19.56 11.96 33.86
CA SER A 28 -20.55 13.00 34.20
C SER A 28 -21.97 12.70 33.71
N LEU A 29 -22.13 11.77 32.76
CA LEU A 29 -23.41 11.41 32.17
C LEU A 29 -23.71 9.92 32.35
N ASP A 30 -22.97 9.21 33.22
CA ASP A 30 -23.15 7.78 33.42
C ASP A 30 -24.55 7.46 33.94
N ASP A 31 -25.07 8.30 34.85
CA ASP A 31 -26.42 8.17 35.39
C ASP A 31 -27.52 8.36 34.32
N LYS A 32 -27.17 8.97 33.18
CA LYS A 32 -28.09 9.11 32.05
C LYS A 32 -27.90 7.98 31.05
N TYR A 33 -26.66 7.66 30.69
CA TYR A 33 -26.37 6.70 29.63
C TYR A 33 -26.45 5.24 30.07
N PHE A 34 -26.09 4.93 31.31
CA PHE A 34 -25.93 3.57 31.81
C PHE A 34 -26.89 3.19 32.96
N THR A 35 -27.84 4.05 33.28
CA THR A 35 -28.90 3.73 34.26
C THR A 35 -30.04 2.95 33.60
N ARG A 36 -30.34 1.79 34.18
CA ARG A 36 -31.42 0.89 33.74
C ARG A 36 -32.80 1.48 34.06
N GLY A 37 -33.77 1.22 33.19
CA GLY A 37 -35.15 1.72 33.37
C GLY A 37 -35.36 3.21 33.05
N ASN A 38 -34.33 3.92 32.59
CA ASN A 38 -34.45 5.30 32.13
C ASN A 38 -34.95 5.36 30.67
N SER A 39 -36.28 5.32 30.50
CA SER A 39 -36.95 5.27 29.19
C SER A 39 -36.92 6.59 28.39
N GLN A 40 -36.45 7.69 28.99
CA GLN A 40 -36.44 9.01 28.31
C GLN A 40 -35.44 9.06 27.15
N LEU A 41 -34.34 8.29 27.22
CA LEU A 41 -33.35 8.21 26.15
C LEU A 41 -33.65 7.13 25.10
N ASP A 42 -34.52 6.18 25.43
CA ASP A 42 -34.93 5.10 24.51
C ASP A 42 -35.78 5.63 23.35
N LEU A 43 -36.48 6.75 23.53
CA LEU A 43 -37.23 7.44 22.46
C LEU A 43 -36.35 7.89 21.28
N PHE A 44 -35.06 8.12 21.52
CA PHE A 44 -34.08 8.54 20.51
C PHE A 44 -33.17 7.39 20.04
N SER A 45 -33.32 6.21 20.65
CA SER A 45 -32.56 5.01 20.29
C SER A 45 -33.24 4.29 19.15
N ASN A 46 -32.94 4.73 17.93
CA ASN A 46 -33.40 4.05 16.74
C ASN A 46 -32.74 2.66 16.65
N VAL A 47 -33.58 1.62 16.77
CA VAL A 47 -33.32 0.21 16.44
C VAL A 47 -32.78 -0.67 17.60
N PHE A 48 -33.45 -1.83 17.79
CA PHE A 48 -33.13 -2.96 18.70
C PHE A 48 -33.66 -2.93 20.14
N LEU A 49 -34.75 -2.21 20.44
CA LEU A 49 -35.42 -2.30 21.74
C LEU A 49 -36.29 -3.56 21.92
N LEU A 50 -36.56 -4.33 20.85
CA LEU A 50 -37.49 -5.48 20.94
C LEU A 50 -36.95 -6.67 21.76
N ASP A 51 -35.62 -6.84 21.82
CA ASP A 51 -34.95 -8.00 22.46
C ASP A 51 -34.10 -7.62 23.69
N LYS A 52 -34.21 -6.40 24.19
CA LYS A 52 -33.42 -5.95 25.34
C LYS A 52 -34.16 -6.23 26.63
N ASP A 53 -33.59 -7.07 27.50
CA ASP A 53 -34.05 -7.22 28.88
C ASP A 53 -33.87 -5.88 29.62
N PRO A 54 -34.95 -5.19 30.05
CA PRO A 54 -34.87 -3.91 30.75
C PRO A 54 -34.10 -3.98 32.09
N LYS A 55 -33.92 -5.18 32.64
CA LYS A 55 -33.15 -5.41 33.87
C LYS A 55 -31.65 -5.61 33.61
N PHE A 56 -31.27 -5.89 32.36
CA PHE A 56 -29.90 -6.18 31.98
C PHE A 56 -29.29 -5.07 31.12
N SER A 57 -30.03 -4.56 30.14
CA SER A 57 -29.52 -3.62 29.15
C SER A 57 -29.90 -2.16 29.43
N THR A 58 -29.01 -1.27 28.99
CA THR A 58 -29.20 0.18 29.00
C THR A 58 -29.43 0.71 27.58
N SER A 59 -29.84 1.98 27.50
CA SER A 59 -30.06 2.67 26.24
C SER A 59 -28.77 2.80 25.41
N HIS A 60 -27.59 2.89 26.05
CA HIS A 60 -26.31 3.17 25.40
C HIS A 60 -25.31 2.00 25.35
N ASP A 61 -25.64 0.80 25.86
CA ASP A 61 -24.75 -0.38 25.80
C ASP A 61 -24.30 -0.73 24.37
N ILE A 62 -25.23 -0.78 23.42
CA ILE A 62 -24.92 -1.07 22.02
C ILE A 62 -24.06 0.04 21.42
N LYS A 63 -24.33 1.30 21.77
CA LYS A 63 -23.54 2.43 21.29
C LYS A 63 -22.11 2.37 21.85
N ALA A 64 -21.94 1.99 23.11
CA ALA A 64 -20.63 1.76 23.72
C ALA A 64 -19.88 0.62 23.01
N ALA A 65 -20.56 -0.50 22.75
CA ALA A 65 -20.00 -1.61 21.99
C ALA A 65 -19.60 -1.19 20.56
N GLU A 66 -20.40 -0.35 19.88
CA GLU A 66 -20.05 0.21 18.57
C GLU A 66 -18.79 1.08 18.63
N VAL A 67 -18.59 1.87 19.69
CA VAL A 67 -17.38 2.69 19.88
C VAL A 67 -16.15 1.77 20.03
N ILE A 68 -16.24 0.73 20.86
CA ILE A 68 -15.15 -0.25 21.05
C ILE A 68 -14.84 -0.96 19.73
N ALA A 69 -15.86 -1.48 19.06
CA ALA A 69 -15.70 -2.19 17.79
C ALA A 69 -15.03 -1.31 16.73
N TYR A 70 -15.38 -0.02 16.68
CA TYR A 70 -14.74 0.92 15.78
C TYR A 70 -13.24 1.08 16.06
N ASP A 71 -12.86 1.23 17.33
CA ASP A 71 -11.46 1.36 17.73
C ASP A 71 -10.65 0.10 17.34
N LEU A 72 -11.17 -1.09 17.66
CA LEU A 72 -10.53 -2.36 17.32
C LEU A 72 -10.34 -2.53 15.80
N VAL A 73 -11.40 -2.28 15.03
CA VAL A 73 -11.37 -2.41 13.57
C VAL A 73 -10.41 -1.39 12.94
N THR A 74 -10.38 -0.16 13.44
CA THR A 74 -9.47 0.87 12.95
C THR A 74 -8.01 0.50 13.22
N LYS A 75 -7.70 0.03 14.43
CA LYS A 75 -6.37 -0.46 14.81
C LYS A 75 -5.94 -1.64 13.94
N PHE A 76 -6.80 -2.63 13.76
CA PHE A 76 -6.52 -3.79 12.92
C PHE A 76 -6.14 -3.38 11.50
N TYR A 77 -6.95 -2.55 10.84
CA TYR A 77 -6.64 -2.10 9.48
C TYR A 77 -5.39 -1.22 9.40
N ALA A 78 -5.12 -0.40 10.42
CA ALA A 78 -3.89 0.38 10.46
C ALA A 78 -2.66 -0.53 10.49
N THR A 79 -2.69 -1.59 11.31
CA THR A 79 -1.63 -2.60 11.40
C THR A 79 -1.46 -3.34 10.07
N GLU A 80 -2.54 -3.80 9.45
CA GLU A 80 -2.41 -4.53 8.17
C GLU A 80 -1.88 -3.67 7.03
N LEU A 81 -2.26 -2.38 7.00
CA LEU A 81 -1.68 -1.46 6.03
C LEU A 81 -0.19 -1.21 6.26
N LEU A 82 0.30 -1.28 7.50
CA LEU A 82 1.73 -1.18 7.79
C LEU A 82 2.48 -2.42 7.31
N ILE A 83 1.93 -3.61 7.56
CA ILE A 83 2.51 -4.89 7.11
C ILE A 83 2.63 -4.92 5.59
N LEU A 84 1.53 -4.64 4.87
CA LEU A 84 1.53 -4.61 3.40
C LEU A 84 2.54 -3.61 2.82
N LYS A 85 2.68 -2.43 3.43
CA LYS A 85 3.68 -1.44 3.01
C LYS A 85 5.12 -1.89 3.26
N GLN A 86 5.36 -2.69 4.29
CA GLN A 86 6.68 -3.28 4.54
C GLN A 86 6.98 -4.40 3.54
N GLU A 87 5.99 -5.23 3.21
CA GLU A 87 6.12 -6.27 2.18
C GLU A 87 6.38 -5.68 0.79
N ASP A 88 5.71 -4.59 0.41
CA ASP A 88 5.98 -3.91 -0.86
C ASP A 88 7.39 -3.32 -0.93
N LYS A 89 7.94 -2.82 0.20
CA LYS A 89 9.34 -2.36 0.27
C LYS A 89 10.34 -3.51 0.18
N ASN A 90 9.99 -4.69 0.69
CA ASN A 90 10.83 -5.87 0.69
C ASN A 90 10.67 -6.73 -0.58
N ARG A 91 9.63 -6.47 -1.40
CA ARG A 91 9.50 -6.98 -2.76
C ARG A 91 10.58 -6.34 -3.64
N LYS A 92 11.78 -6.93 -3.61
CA LYS A 92 12.69 -6.86 -4.73
C LYS A 92 11.99 -7.57 -5.89
N VAL A 93 11.30 -6.81 -6.74
CA VAL A 93 10.93 -7.30 -8.07
C VAL A 93 12.24 -7.73 -8.70
N LYS A 94 12.48 -9.04 -8.79
CA LYS A 94 13.57 -9.53 -9.64
C LYS A 94 13.19 -9.07 -11.03
N GLU A 95 13.93 -8.12 -11.58
CA GLU A 95 13.86 -7.84 -13.00
C GLU A 95 14.25 -9.14 -13.70
N VAL A 96 13.24 -9.90 -14.14
CA VAL A 96 13.45 -11.12 -14.90
C VAL A 96 13.81 -10.64 -16.30
N LYS A 97 15.07 -10.89 -16.70
CA LYS A 97 15.47 -10.68 -18.10
C LYS A 97 14.50 -11.48 -18.98
N PRO A 98 14.00 -10.93 -20.09
CA PRO A 98 13.09 -11.68 -20.94
C PRO A 98 13.78 -12.98 -21.42
N PRO A 99 13.10 -14.14 -21.41
CA PRO A 99 13.74 -15.44 -21.69
C PRO A 99 14.47 -15.50 -23.03
N ILE A 100 14.04 -14.70 -24.01
CA ILE A 100 14.67 -14.58 -25.33
C ILE A 100 16.14 -14.11 -25.27
N LEU A 101 16.57 -13.51 -24.16
CA LEU A 101 17.93 -13.02 -23.97
C LEU A 101 18.84 -14.01 -23.24
N GLU A 102 18.30 -15.10 -22.69
CA GLU A 102 19.10 -16.04 -21.87
C GLU A 102 20.09 -16.88 -22.72
N ASP A 103 19.85 -17.02 -24.03
CA ASP A 103 20.67 -17.83 -24.95
C ASP A 103 21.32 -17.02 -26.09
N LEU A 104 21.38 -15.69 -25.98
CA LEU A 104 21.96 -14.84 -27.03
C LEU A 104 23.46 -14.60 -26.78
N GLN A 105 24.32 -15.43 -27.38
CA GLN A 105 25.79 -15.29 -27.27
C GLN A 105 26.39 -14.56 -28.48
N TRP A 106 27.36 -13.68 -28.24
CA TRP A 106 28.16 -13.07 -29.31
C TRP A 106 29.24 -14.06 -29.76
N THR A 107 29.18 -14.50 -31.02
CA THR A 107 30.12 -15.47 -31.59
C THR A 107 31.33 -14.84 -32.27
N GLY A 108 31.31 -13.53 -32.48
CA GLY A 108 32.39 -12.79 -33.14
C GLY A 108 33.53 -12.42 -32.17
N THR A 109 34.56 -11.77 -32.71
CA THR A 109 35.63 -11.23 -31.86
C THR A 109 35.14 -10.02 -31.06
N LYS A 110 35.85 -9.69 -29.96
CA LYS A 110 35.57 -8.46 -29.21
C LYS A 110 35.71 -7.22 -30.10
N THR A 111 36.70 -7.22 -30.99
CA THR A 111 36.95 -6.12 -31.93
C THR A 111 35.77 -5.89 -32.88
N GLU A 112 35.21 -6.96 -33.45
CA GLU A 112 34.00 -6.86 -34.31
C GLU A 112 32.82 -6.24 -33.57
N LEU A 113 32.62 -6.60 -32.29
CA LEU A 113 31.57 -6.00 -31.48
C LEU A 113 31.84 -4.52 -31.20
N THR A 114 33.10 -4.15 -30.96
CA THR A 114 33.47 -2.74 -30.75
C THR A 114 33.26 -1.90 -32.01
N GLU A 115 33.62 -2.43 -33.18
CA GLU A 115 33.40 -1.78 -34.48
C GLU A 115 31.91 -1.58 -34.75
N LEU A 116 31.09 -2.60 -34.51
CA LEU A 116 29.64 -2.51 -34.64
C LEU A 116 29.05 -1.40 -33.75
N LEU A 117 29.50 -1.33 -32.51
CA LEU A 117 29.08 -0.29 -31.56
C LEU A 117 29.47 1.12 -32.03
N TYR A 118 30.70 1.31 -32.51
CA TYR A 118 31.14 2.58 -33.08
C TYR A 118 30.34 2.95 -34.34
N GLY A 119 30.05 1.97 -35.22
CA GLY A 119 29.22 2.18 -36.40
C GLY A 119 27.80 2.62 -36.06
N LEU A 120 27.15 1.96 -35.10
CA LEU A 120 25.81 2.34 -34.61
C LEU A 120 25.78 3.74 -34.01
N ASN A 121 26.82 4.07 -33.23
CA ASN A 121 26.95 5.38 -32.60
C ASN A 121 27.20 6.50 -33.64
N ALA A 122 28.10 6.26 -34.60
CA ALA A 122 28.42 7.22 -35.67
C ALA A 122 27.25 7.42 -36.65
N ALA A 123 26.49 6.37 -36.94
CA ALA A 123 25.28 6.46 -37.75
C ALA A 123 24.14 7.21 -37.04
N GLY A 124 24.26 7.45 -35.74
CA GLY A 124 23.21 8.05 -34.92
C GLY A 124 21.92 7.23 -34.88
N ALA A 125 22.01 5.92 -35.15
CA ALA A 125 20.86 5.04 -35.34
C ALA A 125 20.07 4.79 -34.04
N ILE A 126 20.64 5.13 -32.88
CA ILE A 126 20.05 4.88 -31.57
C ILE A 126 19.78 6.22 -30.89
N ARG A 127 18.56 6.37 -30.36
CA ARG A 127 18.10 7.57 -29.64
C ARG A 127 18.35 8.87 -30.44
N ASN A 128 18.02 8.87 -31.73
CA ASN A 128 18.20 10.02 -32.63
C ASN A 128 19.62 10.62 -32.59
N GLY A 129 20.65 9.79 -32.44
CA GLY A 129 22.04 10.22 -32.41
C GLY A 129 22.57 10.68 -31.05
N GLU A 130 21.77 10.61 -29.99
CA GLU A 130 22.20 11.04 -28.66
C GLU A 130 22.71 9.89 -27.78
N ALA A 131 22.69 8.64 -28.27
CA ALA A 131 23.13 7.50 -27.49
C ALA A 131 24.57 7.68 -26.98
N GLU A 132 24.80 7.41 -25.69
CA GLU A 132 26.14 7.45 -25.12
C GLU A 132 26.81 6.10 -25.33
N MET A 133 28.05 6.10 -25.83
CA MET A 133 28.83 4.87 -26.06
C MET A 133 28.90 3.98 -24.81
N LYS A 134 29.03 4.58 -23.62
CA LYS A 134 29.04 3.84 -22.34
C LYS A 134 27.75 3.05 -22.10
N LYS A 135 26.59 3.61 -22.47
CA LYS A 135 25.29 2.93 -22.33
C LYS A 135 25.17 1.77 -23.32
N LEU A 136 25.64 1.95 -24.55
CA LEU A 136 25.62 0.88 -25.56
C LEU A 136 26.50 -0.30 -25.15
N VAL A 137 27.67 -0.03 -24.58
CA VAL A 137 28.58 -1.06 -24.06
C VAL A 137 27.96 -1.82 -22.90
N LEU A 138 27.29 -1.12 -21.97
CA LEU A 138 26.57 -1.76 -20.87
C LEU A 138 25.43 -2.66 -21.37
N VAL A 139 24.67 -2.20 -22.37
CA VAL A 139 23.61 -3.02 -23.00
C VAL A 139 24.19 -4.28 -23.61
N CYS A 140 25.26 -4.18 -24.40
CA CYS A 140 25.89 -5.36 -25.01
C CYS A 140 26.52 -6.30 -23.97
N LYS A 141 27.06 -5.76 -22.87
CA LYS A 141 27.58 -6.57 -21.76
C LYS A 141 26.48 -7.39 -21.09
N GLU A 142 25.34 -6.78 -20.82
CA GLU A 142 24.18 -7.47 -20.23
C GLU A 142 23.50 -8.45 -21.20
N LEU A 143 23.53 -8.13 -22.49
CA LEU A 143 22.89 -8.90 -23.57
C LEU A 143 23.69 -10.17 -23.92
N PHE A 144 25.00 -10.03 -24.10
CA PHE A 144 25.89 -11.13 -24.53
C PHE A 144 26.65 -11.78 -23.38
N ASN A 145 26.44 -11.32 -22.13
CA ASN A 145 27.20 -11.73 -20.95
C ASN A 145 28.72 -11.65 -21.16
N LEU A 146 29.18 -10.61 -21.86
CA LEU A 146 30.58 -10.44 -22.29
C LEU A 146 31.15 -9.09 -21.82
N ASP A 147 32.33 -9.11 -21.21
CA ASP A 147 33.03 -7.88 -20.86
C ASP A 147 33.94 -7.40 -22.00
N LEU A 148 33.52 -6.30 -22.62
CA LEU A 148 34.25 -5.58 -23.67
C LEU A 148 35.50 -4.86 -23.15
N GLY A 149 35.63 -4.67 -21.83
CA GLY A 149 36.75 -3.96 -21.23
C GLY A 149 36.79 -2.48 -21.62
N ASN A 150 37.99 -1.90 -21.68
CA ASN A 150 38.17 -0.48 -21.98
C ASN A 150 38.21 -0.23 -23.50
N ILE A 151 37.05 0.06 -24.08
CA ILE A 151 36.88 0.24 -25.53
C ILE A 151 37.74 1.37 -26.10
N TYR A 152 38.13 2.34 -25.27
CA TYR A 152 38.95 3.49 -25.66
C TYR A 152 40.43 3.15 -25.89
N LYS A 153 40.87 1.92 -25.59
CA LYS A 153 42.25 1.48 -25.85
C LYS A 153 42.42 0.69 -27.15
N THR A 154 41.33 0.25 -27.79
CA THR A 154 41.40 -0.63 -28.97
C THR A 154 41.61 0.15 -30.28
N TYR A 155 41.40 1.47 -30.26
CA TYR A 155 41.79 2.39 -31.34
C TYR A 155 42.85 3.35 -30.83
N SER A 156 44.11 2.90 -30.82
CA SER A 156 45.29 3.76 -30.73
C SER A 156 46.33 3.30 -31.74
#